data_AF-I9WZ46-F1
#
_entry.id   AF-I9WZ46-F1
#
_cell.length_a   1.000
_cell.length_b   1.000
_cell.length_c   1.000
_cell.angle_alpha   90.00
_cell.angle_beta   90.00
_cell.angle_gamma   90.00
#
_symmetry.space_group_name_H-M   'P 1'
#
loop_
_entity.id
_entity.type
_entity.pdbx_description
1 polymer ?
#
loop_
_entity_poly.entity_id
_entity_poly.type
_entity_poly.pdbx_seq_one_letter_code
_entity_poly.pdbx_strand_id
1 'polypeptide(L)'
;MAAAIVDFEARRDKKGRLAIYKLPKQDGGGTYEVAGINERYHPNEAAHLAELINDEQYEAAENEAREYIALFTDHVALWTNVAATESYLRDCSFNRGPRGCARILQRALNVDDDGKVGPHTLAALDSAEKNPLNLLSSLRAAREQYERQVVGRDESSIFWKGLVNRWNNALEEAKQFLSNGQLAGISPAMHGAAVADGTGGSSNFFLDVISKDSRFKTVDRIADAGLLEPRTRASVQAIIGDAKQLGINLMIFETYRSKERQKALFDQGATQLKNVGVHHYGLACDLVKNVNGQPSWKGDFSFLRTLGHHHGLVWGGDWGEPSVPHSFVDSDHVQRVTKGRQASLFSGAWYPDGGYDPYQDGAK
;
A
#
# COMPACT_ATOMS: atom_id res chain seq x y z
N MET A 1 -9.69 8.34 9.24
CA MET A 1 -10.10 8.02 7.86
C MET A 1 -10.88 6.70 7.80
N ALA A 2 -10.25 5.52 7.77
CA ALA A 2 -10.97 4.24 7.63
C ALA A 2 -12.05 3.98 8.69
N ALA A 3 -11.80 4.37 9.95
CA ALA A 3 -12.81 4.30 11.02
C ALA A 3 -14.10 5.08 10.69
N ALA A 4 -13.98 6.31 10.16
CA ALA A 4 -15.13 7.10 9.76
C ALA A 4 -15.87 6.46 8.57
N ILE A 5 -15.15 5.85 7.62
CA ILE A 5 -15.76 5.09 6.52
C ILE A 5 -16.58 3.92 7.08
N VAL A 6 -16.02 3.13 8.03
CA VAL A 6 -16.78 2.08 8.74
C VAL A 6 -18.02 2.67 9.41
N ASP A 7 -17.92 3.77 10.16
CA ASP A 7 -19.07 4.37 10.85
C ASP A 7 -20.15 4.90 9.90
N PHE A 8 -19.79 5.35 8.70
CA PHE A 8 -20.74 5.80 7.68
C PHE A 8 -21.45 4.65 6.95
N GLU A 9 -20.80 3.49 6.80
CA GLU A 9 -21.31 2.31 6.11
C GLU A 9 -21.98 1.30 7.06
N ALA A 10 -21.60 1.29 8.34
CA ALA A 10 -22.00 0.29 9.32
C ALA A 10 -23.51 0.29 9.58
N ARG A 11 -24.11 -0.90 9.40
CA ARG A 11 -25.33 -1.24 10.11
C ARG A 11 -24.96 -1.78 11.48
N ARG A 12 -25.56 -1.19 12.52
CA ARG A 12 -25.29 -1.50 13.92
C ARG A 12 -26.54 -2.09 14.59
N ASP A 13 -26.33 -3.04 15.50
CA ASP A 13 -27.40 -3.64 16.31
C ASP A 13 -27.89 -2.70 17.43
N LYS A 14 -28.86 -3.15 18.24
CA LYS A 14 -29.39 -2.36 19.37
C LYS A 14 -28.36 -2.05 20.48
N LYS A 15 -27.17 -2.67 20.44
CA LYS A 15 -26.05 -2.44 21.37
C LYS A 15 -24.91 -1.63 20.70
N GLY A 16 -25.09 -1.17 19.45
CA GLY A 16 -24.09 -0.40 18.70
C GLY A 16 -23.03 -1.24 17.97
N ARG A 17 -23.14 -2.57 17.98
CA ARG A 17 -22.15 -3.50 17.41
C ARG A 17 -22.41 -3.72 15.92
N LEU A 18 -21.39 -4.01 15.11
CA LEU A 18 -21.60 -4.34 13.69
C LEU A 18 -22.63 -5.47 13.51
N ALA A 19 -23.46 -5.34 12.48
CA ALA A 19 -24.48 -6.30 12.11
C ALA A 19 -24.37 -6.65 10.62
N ILE A 20 -24.54 -7.93 10.30
CA ILE A 20 -24.67 -8.42 8.93
C ILE A 20 -25.96 -7.85 8.33
N TYR A 21 -25.85 -7.07 7.27
CA TYR A 21 -26.98 -6.46 6.58
C TYR A 21 -27.33 -7.21 5.30
N LYS A 22 -28.60 -7.58 5.12
CA LYS A 22 -29.08 -8.20 3.88
C LYS A 22 -29.40 -7.13 2.85
N LEU A 23 -28.71 -7.21 1.71
CA LEU A 23 -28.85 -6.24 0.64
C LEU A 23 -30.14 -6.46 -0.18
N PRO A 24 -30.87 -5.39 -0.53
CA PRO A 24 -31.94 -5.48 -1.53
C PRO A 24 -31.38 -5.90 -2.89
N LYS A 25 -32.13 -6.72 -3.65
CA LYS A 25 -31.71 -7.20 -4.99
C LYS A 25 -31.35 -6.09 -6.00
N GLN A 26 -31.79 -4.86 -5.76
CA GLN A 26 -31.60 -3.69 -6.62
C GLN A 26 -30.35 -2.86 -6.24
N ASP A 27 -29.70 -3.16 -5.12
CA ASP A 27 -28.60 -2.36 -4.58
C ASP A 27 -27.30 -2.57 -5.37
N GLY A 28 -27.03 -3.83 -5.75
CA GLY A 28 -25.92 -4.21 -6.63
C GLY A 28 -24.74 -4.86 -5.93
N GLY A 29 -24.60 -4.74 -4.60
CA GLY A 29 -23.56 -5.40 -3.80
C GLY A 29 -23.75 -6.92 -3.54
N GLY A 30 -24.80 -7.53 -4.09
CA GLY A 30 -25.09 -8.96 -3.88
C GLY A 30 -26.18 -9.19 -2.84
N THR A 31 -25.95 -10.13 -1.92
CA THR A 31 -26.94 -10.63 -0.95
C THR A 31 -26.76 -10.10 0.47
N TYR A 32 -25.53 -9.79 0.89
CA TYR A 32 -25.26 -9.18 2.19
C TYR A 32 -23.94 -8.39 2.22
N GLU A 33 -23.79 -7.58 3.26
CA GLU A 33 -22.59 -6.82 3.59
C GLU A 33 -22.35 -6.74 5.11
N VAL A 34 -21.12 -6.38 5.48
CA VAL A 34 -20.74 -5.89 6.81
C VAL A 34 -19.98 -4.57 6.62
N ALA A 35 -20.47 -3.47 7.17
CA ALA A 35 -19.87 -2.13 7.02
C ALA A 35 -19.51 -1.75 5.55
N GLY A 36 -20.44 -1.99 4.61
CA GLY A 36 -20.25 -1.73 3.16
C GLY A 36 -19.38 -2.76 2.43
N ILE A 37 -18.66 -3.61 3.16
CA ILE A 37 -17.87 -4.73 2.61
C ILE A 37 -18.87 -5.83 2.24
N ASN A 38 -19.21 -5.88 0.95
CA ASN A 38 -20.25 -6.74 0.40
C ASN A 38 -19.67 -8.00 -0.26
N GLU A 39 -20.44 -9.09 -0.24
CA GLU A 39 -19.98 -10.40 -0.74
C GLU A 39 -19.67 -10.42 -2.24
N ARG A 40 -20.32 -9.57 -3.05
CA ARG A 40 -20.13 -9.61 -4.50
C ARG A 40 -18.73 -9.14 -4.93
N TYR A 41 -18.22 -8.09 -4.28
CA TYR A 41 -16.93 -7.49 -4.61
C TYR A 41 -15.82 -7.88 -3.63
N HIS A 42 -16.18 -8.31 -2.42
CA HIS A 42 -15.26 -8.66 -1.34
C HIS A 42 -15.66 -10.01 -0.68
N PRO A 43 -15.81 -11.11 -1.45
CA PRO A 43 -16.47 -12.34 -0.98
C PRO A 43 -15.84 -12.98 0.25
N ASN A 44 -14.50 -13.09 0.27
CA ASN A 44 -13.78 -13.71 1.39
C ASN A 44 -13.89 -12.86 2.66
N GLU A 45 -13.78 -11.54 2.51
CA GLU A 45 -13.82 -10.60 3.63
C GLU A 45 -15.22 -10.51 4.25
N ALA A 46 -16.24 -10.33 3.41
CA ALA A 46 -17.63 -10.29 3.86
C ALA A 46 -18.00 -11.59 4.59
N ALA A 47 -17.52 -12.75 4.11
CA ALA A 47 -17.69 -14.03 4.79
C ALA A 47 -16.97 -14.08 6.15
N HIS A 48 -15.70 -13.65 6.21
CA HIS A 48 -14.94 -13.64 7.47
C HIS A 48 -15.56 -12.72 8.52
N LEU A 49 -15.94 -11.49 8.13
CA LEU A 49 -16.64 -10.55 9.01
C LEU A 49 -18.00 -11.09 9.49
N ALA A 50 -18.71 -11.84 8.64
CA ALA A 50 -19.95 -12.51 9.03
C ALA A 50 -19.70 -13.67 10.02
N GLU A 51 -18.64 -14.45 9.85
CA GLU A 51 -18.22 -15.48 10.81
C GLU A 51 -17.91 -14.85 12.18
N LEU A 52 -17.06 -13.81 12.22
CA LEU A 52 -16.73 -13.08 13.46
C LEU A 52 -17.98 -12.54 14.18
N ILE A 53 -18.97 -12.02 13.44
CA ILE A 53 -20.24 -11.53 14.02
C ILE A 53 -21.12 -12.67 14.54
N ASN A 54 -21.16 -13.82 13.86
CA ASN A 54 -21.92 -15.00 14.28
C ASN A 54 -21.31 -15.66 15.53
N ASP A 55 -19.98 -15.64 15.66
CA ASP A 55 -19.22 -16.12 16.83
C ASP A 55 -19.15 -15.10 17.97
N GLU A 56 -19.96 -14.03 17.92
CA GLU A 56 -20.02 -12.93 18.88
C GLU A 56 -18.70 -12.13 19.08
N GLN A 57 -17.74 -12.25 18.16
CA GLN A 57 -16.44 -11.54 18.16
C GLN A 57 -16.52 -10.13 17.57
N TYR A 58 -17.47 -9.33 18.05
CA TYR A 58 -17.79 -8.01 17.46
C TYR A 58 -16.63 -7.01 17.43
N GLU A 59 -15.74 -7.02 18.43
CA GLU A 59 -14.56 -6.14 18.45
C GLU A 59 -13.54 -6.54 17.38
N ALA A 60 -13.35 -7.84 17.14
CA ALA A 60 -12.51 -8.34 16.05
C ALA A 60 -13.10 -7.93 14.70
N ALA A 61 -14.41 -8.14 14.48
CA ALA A 61 -15.08 -7.72 13.25
C ALA A 61 -14.97 -6.20 12.98
N GLU A 62 -15.05 -5.38 14.03
CA GLU A 62 -14.93 -3.93 13.94
C GLU A 62 -13.48 -3.49 13.63
N ASN A 63 -12.48 -4.19 14.17
CA ASN A 63 -11.06 -3.94 13.86
C ASN A 63 -10.71 -4.38 12.43
N GLU A 64 -11.10 -5.60 12.04
CA GLU A 64 -10.85 -6.18 10.71
C GLU A 64 -11.50 -5.33 9.60
N ALA A 65 -12.75 -4.92 9.77
CA ALA A 65 -13.42 -4.04 8.80
C ALA A 65 -12.70 -2.68 8.63
N ARG A 66 -12.13 -2.12 9.71
CA ARG A 66 -11.33 -0.88 9.64
C ARG A 66 -10.00 -1.11 8.91
N GLU A 67 -9.32 -2.22 9.18
CA GLU A 67 -8.05 -2.57 8.53
C GLU A 67 -8.24 -2.87 7.04
N TYR A 68 -9.24 -3.67 6.68
CA TYR A 68 -9.59 -3.95 5.29
C TYR A 68 -9.89 -2.70 4.49
N ILE A 69 -10.69 -1.76 5.03
CA ILE A 69 -11.00 -0.49 4.37
C ILE A 69 -9.75 0.41 4.28
N ALA A 70 -8.88 0.41 5.29
CA ALA A 70 -7.62 1.14 5.23
C ALA A 70 -6.74 0.62 4.08
N LEU A 71 -6.54 -0.69 3.99
CA LEU A 71 -5.74 -1.35 2.95
C LEU A 71 -6.34 -1.17 1.54
N PHE A 72 -7.65 -1.38 1.38
CA PHE A 72 -8.33 -1.22 0.08
C PHE A 72 -8.20 0.20 -0.48
N THR A 73 -8.21 1.20 0.40
CA THR A 73 -8.15 2.63 0.04
C THR A 73 -6.72 3.19 0.01
N ASP A 74 -5.70 2.40 0.35
CA ASP A 74 -4.35 2.89 0.63
C ASP A 74 -3.62 3.50 -0.57
N HIS A 75 -4.00 3.10 -1.78
CA HIS A 75 -3.48 3.69 -3.02
C HIS A 75 -3.74 5.20 -3.16
N VAL A 76 -4.65 5.79 -2.36
CA VAL A 76 -4.86 7.24 -2.31
C VAL A 76 -3.67 7.98 -1.69
N ALA A 77 -2.91 7.35 -0.78
CA ALA A 77 -1.68 7.91 -0.22
C ALA A 77 -0.56 8.04 -1.27
N LEU A 78 -0.67 7.37 -2.42
CA LEU A 78 0.22 7.56 -3.57
C LEU A 78 -0.08 8.87 -4.34
N TRP A 79 -1.19 9.55 -4.04
CA TRP A 79 -1.66 10.73 -4.77
C TRP A 79 -1.52 12.02 -3.96
N THR A 80 -1.62 11.95 -2.63
CA THR A 80 -1.62 13.13 -1.75
C THR A 80 -1.07 12.79 -0.36
N ASN A 81 -0.38 13.77 0.24
CA ASN A 81 0.02 13.77 1.65
C ASN A 81 -0.84 14.73 2.51
N VAL A 82 -1.85 15.38 1.92
CA VAL A 82 -2.76 16.28 2.63
C VAL A 82 -3.90 15.46 3.20
N ALA A 83 -3.82 15.16 4.50
CA ALA A 83 -4.77 14.28 5.20
C ALA A 83 -6.26 14.64 4.99
N ALA A 84 -6.59 15.92 4.79
CA ALA A 84 -7.95 16.34 4.44
C ALA A 84 -8.39 15.82 3.06
N THR A 85 -7.56 16.01 2.02
CA THR A 85 -7.80 15.46 0.68
C THR A 85 -7.83 13.94 0.71
N GLU A 86 -6.84 13.32 1.37
CA GLU A 86 -6.70 11.87 1.50
C GLU A 86 -7.97 11.26 2.13
N SER A 87 -8.48 11.84 3.22
CA SER A 87 -9.70 11.36 3.88
C SER A 87 -10.93 11.39 2.97
N TYR A 88 -11.07 12.43 2.14
CA TYR A 88 -12.19 12.51 1.19
C TYR A 88 -12.05 11.51 0.03
N LEU A 89 -10.83 11.34 -0.48
CA LEU A 89 -10.54 10.44 -1.59
C LEU A 89 -10.59 8.97 -1.17
N ARG A 90 -10.13 8.59 0.03
CA ARG A 90 -10.31 7.21 0.56
C ARG A 90 -11.78 6.81 0.60
N ASP A 91 -12.66 7.73 1.00
CA ASP A 91 -14.11 7.51 1.00
C ASP A 91 -14.69 7.32 -0.42
N CYS A 92 -14.25 8.15 -1.38
CA CYS A 92 -14.60 7.99 -2.80
C CYS A 92 -14.12 6.66 -3.37
N SER A 93 -12.90 6.25 -3.01
CA SER A 93 -12.28 4.97 -3.38
C SER A 93 -13.08 3.79 -2.86
N PHE A 94 -13.46 3.78 -1.58
CA PHE A 94 -14.26 2.67 -1.05
C PHE A 94 -15.60 2.54 -1.79
N ASN A 95 -16.30 3.65 -2.03
CA ASN A 95 -17.62 3.65 -2.67
C ASN A 95 -17.63 3.41 -4.19
N ARG A 96 -16.56 3.74 -4.91
CA ARG A 96 -16.52 3.71 -6.39
C ARG A 96 -15.29 3.03 -7.00
N GLY A 97 -14.47 2.39 -6.17
CA GLY A 97 -13.21 1.76 -6.53
C GLY A 97 -12.12 2.75 -6.95
N PRO A 98 -10.87 2.28 -7.14
CA PRO A 98 -9.74 3.14 -7.49
C PRO A 98 -9.98 3.99 -8.73
N ARG A 99 -10.53 3.37 -9.80
CA ARG A 99 -10.83 4.05 -11.06
C ARG A 99 -11.94 5.09 -10.94
N GLY A 100 -12.98 4.82 -10.15
CA GLY A 100 -14.05 5.79 -9.90
C GLY A 100 -13.55 6.99 -9.09
N CYS A 101 -12.71 6.74 -8.09
CA CYS A 101 -12.06 7.80 -7.31
C CYS A 101 -11.14 8.68 -8.16
N ALA A 102 -10.29 8.07 -9.00
CA ALA A 102 -9.42 8.80 -9.93
C ALA A 102 -10.22 9.75 -10.84
N ARG A 103 -11.37 9.29 -11.35
CA ARG A 103 -12.28 10.10 -12.18
C ARG A 103 -12.93 11.26 -11.42
N ILE A 104 -13.36 11.02 -10.19
CA ILE A 104 -13.88 12.08 -9.30
C ILE A 104 -12.81 13.14 -9.04
N LEU A 105 -11.58 12.72 -8.76
CA LEU A 105 -10.42 13.61 -8.58
C LEU A 105 -10.14 14.43 -9.84
N GLN A 106 -10.02 13.80 -11.01
CA GLN A 106 -9.75 14.47 -12.28
C GLN A 106 -10.82 15.52 -12.63
N ARG A 107 -12.09 15.22 -12.38
CA ARG A 107 -13.22 16.15 -12.53
C ARG A 107 -13.12 17.34 -11.58
N ALA A 108 -12.73 17.13 -10.32
CA ALA A 108 -12.54 18.21 -9.34
C ALA A 108 -11.36 19.14 -9.69
N LEU A 109 -10.34 18.60 -10.37
CA LEU A 109 -9.16 19.32 -10.85
C LEU A 109 -9.35 19.93 -12.26
N ASN A 110 -10.46 19.64 -12.93
CA ASN A 110 -10.73 20.02 -14.32
C ASN A 110 -9.60 19.58 -15.30
N VAL A 111 -9.18 18.31 -15.17
CA VAL A 111 -8.28 17.62 -16.09
C VAL A 111 -8.98 16.43 -16.75
N ASP A 112 -8.32 15.75 -17.69
CA ASP A 112 -8.87 14.62 -18.45
C ASP A 112 -9.44 13.51 -17.53
N ASP A 113 -10.72 13.17 -17.73
CA ASP A 113 -11.50 12.16 -16.98
C ASP A 113 -11.24 10.73 -17.49
N ASP A 114 -9.96 10.33 -17.58
CA ASP A 114 -9.54 9.04 -18.12
C ASP A 114 -9.47 7.91 -17.05
N GLY A 115 -9.57 8.26 -15.78
CA GLY A 115 -9.48 7.37 -14.61
C GLY A 115 -8.09 6.81 -14.33
N LYS A 116 -7.02 7.52 -14.69
CA LYS A 116 -5.62 7.20 -14.41
C LYS A 116 -4.92 8.42 -13.77
N VAL A 117 -4.57 8.31 -12.50
CA VAL A 117 -3.79 9.36 -11.82
C VAL A 117 -2.33 9.28 -12.28
N GLY A 118 -1.99 10.07 -13.29
CA GLY A 118 -0.62 10.26 -13.81
C GLY A 118 -0.05 11.64 -13.48
N PRO A 119 1.18 11.96 -13.95
CA PRO A 119 1.90 13.19 -13.58
C PRO A 119 1.11 14.49 -13.78
N HIS A 120 0.29 14.58 -14.84
CA HIS A 120 -0.56 15.75 -15.08
C HIS A 120 -1.68 15.90 -14.03
N THR A 121 -2.27 14.79 -13.58
CA THR A 121 -3.28 14.81 -12.50
C THR A 121 -2.62 15.18 -11.17
N LEU A 122 -1.43 14.64 -10.88
CA LEU A 122 -0.67 14.96 -9.66
C LEU A 122 -0.24 16.43 -9.60
N ALA A 123 0.32 16.98 -10.68
CA ALA A 123 0.72 18.39 -10.73
C ALA A 123 -0.48 19.36 -10.59
N ALA A 124 -1.66 18.98 -11.11
CA ALA A 124 -2.90 19.71 -10.89
C ALA A 124 -3.38 19.59 -9.44
N LEU A 125 -3.22 18.42 -8.82
CA LEU A 125 -3.53 18.17 -7.41
C LEU A 125 -2.65 19.01 -6.47
N ASP A 126 -1.33 18.93 -6.61
CA ASP A 126 -0.35 19.76 -5.87
C ASP A 126 -0.67 21.26 -5.94
N SER A 127 -1.22 21.70 -7.09
CA SER A 127 -1.61 23.09 -7.31
C SER A 127 -2.92 23.44 -6.62
N ALA A 128 -3.90 22.53 -6.61
CA ALA A 128 -5.19 22.72 -5.93
C ALA A 128 -5.10 22.59 -4.41
N GLU A 129 -4.20 21.75 -3.89
CA GLU A 129 -3.98 21.55 -2.45
C GLU A 129 -3.42 22.77 -1.71
N LYS A 130 -2.94 23.77 -2.45
CA LYS A 130 -2.64 25.11 -1.90
C LYS A 130 -3.88 25.83 -1.36
N ASN A 131 -5.08 25.38 -1.73
CA ASN A 131 -6.35 25.80 -1.14
C ASN A 131 -7.25 24.56 -0.90
N PRO A 132 -6.96 23.78 0.16
CA PRO A 132 -7.56 22.46 0.33
C PRO A 132 -9.06 22.53 0.65
N LEU A 133 -9.55 23.61 1.28
CA LEU A 133 -10.99 23.82 1.51
C LEU A 133 -11.76 24.00 0.19
N ASN A 134 -11.17 24.71 -0.77
CA ASN A 134 -11.74 24.83 -2.12
C ASN A 134 -11.68 23.51 -2.87
N LEU A 135 -10.55 22.80 -2.83
CA LEU A 135 -10.41 21.46 -3.43
C LEU A 135 -11.43 20.47 -2.88
N LEU A 136 -11.65 20.42 -1.56
CA LEU A 136 -12.68 19.56 -0.95
C LEU A 136 -14.10 19.89 -1.44
N SER A 137 -14.39 21.18 -1.64
CA SER A 137 -15.67 21.64 -2.20
C SER A 137 -15.83 21.18 -3.65
N SER A 138 -14.77 21.28 -4.47
CA SER A 138 -14.73 20.73 -5.83
C SER A 138 -14.87 19.21 -5.86
N LEU A 139 -14.21 18.48 -4.95
CA LEU A 139 -14.29 17.02 -4.84
C LEU A 139 -15.71 16.52 -4.54
N ARG A 140 -16.43 17.20 -3.63
CA ARG A 140 -17.85 16.89 -3.40
C ARG A 140 -18.70 17.15 -4.65
N ALA A 141 -18.51 18.28 -5.32
CA ALA A 141 -19.26 18.61 -6.53
C ALA A 141 -18.97 17.61 -7.67
N ALA A 142 -17.71 17.22 -7.84
CA ALA A 142 -17.27 16.23 -8.81
C ALA A 142 -17.82 14.82 -8.53
N ARG A 143 -17.96 14.42 -7.25
CA ARG A 143 -18.59 13.15 -6.86
C ARG A 143 -20.06 13.11 -7.26
N GLU A 144 -20.81 14.18 -7.01
CA GLU A 144 -22.19 14.31 -7.48
C GLU A 144 -22.29 14.27 -9.01
N GLN A 145 -21.40 15.00 -9.70
CA GLN A 145 -21.35 15.01 -11.17
C GLN A 145 -21.04 13.62 -11.74
N TYR A 146 -20.12 12.87 -11.12
CA TYR A 146 -19.77 11.50 -11.51
C TYR A 146 -20.98 10.57 -11.39
N GLU A 147 -21.77 10.70 -10.33
CA GLU A 147 -22.95 9.84 -10.09
C GLU A 147 -24.04 10.09 -11.14
N ARG A 148 -24.25 11.36 -11.52
CA ARG A 148 -25.16 11.73 -12.61
C ARG A 148 -24.67 11.25 -13.97
N GLN A 149 -23.41 11.53 -14.31
CA GLN A 149 -22.89 11.39 -15.68
C GLN A 149 -22.29 10.01 -15.99
N VAL A 150 -21.86 9.25 -14.99
CA VAL A 150 -21.19 7.95 -15.15
C VAL A 150 -22.00 6.81 -14.57
N VAL A 151 -22.59 6.99 -13.38
CA VAL A 151 -23.42 5.95 -12.72
C VAL A 151 -24.87 6.01 -13.20
N GLY A 152 -25.32 7.14 -13.74
CA GLY A 152 -26.69 7.34 -14.20
C GLY A 152 -27.71 7.48 -13.07
N ARG A 153 -27.30 8.06 -11.93
CA ARG A 153 -28.17 8.31 -10.76
C ARG A 153 -28.46 9.82 -10.63
N ASP A 154 -29.71 10.15 -10.37
CA ASP A 154 -30.19 11.50 -10.06
C ASP A 154 -31.24 11.44 -8.93
N GLU A 155 -31.94 12.55 -8.69
CA GLU A 155 -33.01 12.70 -7.68
C GLU A 155 -34.14 11.65 -7.77
N SER A 156 -34.35 11.00 -8.90
CA SER A 156 -35.35 9.92 -9.04
C SER A 156 -34.90 8.62 -8.36
N SER A 157 -33.61 8.47 -8.08
CA SER A 157 -33.07 7.29 -7.40
C SER A 157 -33.42 7.29 -5.91
N ILE A 158 -34.00 6.18 -5.43
CA ILE A 158 -34.29 5.97 -3.99
C ILE A 158 -33.04 6.12 -3.11
N PHE A 159 -31.85 5.94 -3.67
CA PHE A 159 -30.57 6.07 -2.98
C PHE A 159 -30.04 7.52 -2.95
N TRP A 160 -30.57 8.43 -3.77
CA TRP A 160 -29.98 9.76 -4.01
C TRP A 160 -29.80 10.57 -2.72
N LYS A 161 -30.84 10.65 -1.89
CA LYS A 161 -30.79 11.36 -0.61
C LYS A 161 -29.73 10.76 0.35
N GLY A 162 -29.58 9.44 0.35
CA GLY A 162 -28.55 8.76 1.14
C GLY A 162 -27.13 9.07 0.63
N LEU A 163 -26.94 9.04 -0.68
CA LEU A 163 -25.67 9.38 -1.33
C LEU A 163 -25.27 10.85 -1.08
N VAL A 164 -26.19 11.81 -1.26
CA VAL A 164 -25.93 13.23 -0.96
C VAL A 164 -25.52 13.43 0.50
N ASN A 165 -26.20 12.78 1.44
CA ASN A 165 -25.80 12.80 2.86
C ASN A 165 -24.39 12.19 3.06
N ARG A 166 -24.08 11.06 2.41
CA ARG A 166 -22.77 10.39 2.48
C ARG A 166 -21.63 11.33 2.04
N TRP A 167 -21.81 12.04 0.91
CA TRP A 167 -20.79 12.94 0.36
C TRP A 167 -20.59 14.20 1.19
N ASN A 168 -21.66 14.70 1.84
CA ASN A 168 -21.58 15.83 2.76
C ASN A 168 -20.91 15.41 4.09
N ASN A 169 -21.24 14.24 4.63
CA ASN A 169 -20.59 13.71 5.83
C ASN A 169 -19.09 13.49 5.61
N ALA A 170 -18.69 12.92 4.47
CA ALA A 170 -17.29 12.78 4.09
C ALA A 170 -16.56 14.15 3.95
N LEU A 171 -17.28 15.20 3.54
CA LEU A 171 -16.74 16.57 3.43
C LEU A 171 -16.51 17.17 4.82
N GLU A 172 -17.45 17.02 5.75
CA GLU A 172 -17.28 17.50 7.13
C GLU A 172 -16.19 16.71 7.89
N GLU A 173 -16.08 15.39 7.67
CA GLU A 173 -14.98 14.58 8.19
C GLU A 173 -13.62 15.07 7.66
N ALA A 174 -13.48 15.24 6.35
CA ALA A 174 -12.27 15.74 5.72
C ALA A 174 -11.84 17.14 6.25
N LYS A 175 -12.81 18.02 6.54
CA LYS A 175 -12.52 19.35 7.12
C LYS A 175 -11.90 19.29 8.52
N GLN A 176 -12.15 18.26 9.33
CA GLN A 176 -11.56 18.16 10.67
C GLN A 176 -10.02 18.11 10.61
N PHE A 177 -9.47 17.49 9.56
CA PHE A 177 -8.01 17.44 9.32
C PHE A 177 -7.41 18.81 8.98
N LEU A 178 -8.19 19.78 8.49
CA LEU A 178 -7.75 21.17 8.29
C LEU A 178 -7.59 21.90 9.63
N SER A 179 -8.55 21.73 10.55
CA SER A 179 -8.52 22.34 11.88
C SER A 179 -7.40 21.77 12.75
N ASN A 180 -7.17 20.45 12.70
CA ASN A 180 -6.11 19.79 13.48
C ASN A 180 -4.70 20.17 13.00
N GLY A 181 -4.53 20.55 11.73
CA GLY A 181 -3.26 21.04 11.18
C GLY A 181 -2.74 22.34 11.81
N GLN A 182 -3.60 23.14 12.46
CA GLN A 182 -3.17 24.38 13.13
C GLN A 182 -2.55 24.16 14.52
N LEU A 183 -2.63 22.96 15.10
CA LEU A 183 -2.08 22.64 16.41
C LEU A 183 -0.69 21.97 16.36
N ALA A 184 -0.24 21.53 15.19
CA ALA A 184 1.03 20.79 15.00
C ALA A 184 2.22 21.70 14.60
N GLY A 185 2.18 22.99 14.93
CA GLY A 185 3.11 24.02 14.44
C GLY A 185 4.49 24.12 15.13
N ILE A 186 5.12 22.99 15.50
CA ILE A 186 6.49 22.90 16.08
C ILE A 186 7.06 21.50 15.74
N SER A 187 8.25 21.27 15.16
CA SER A 187 9.29 22.15 14.60
C SER A 187 10.13 21.37 13.55
N PRO A 188 10.87 22.03 12.63
CA PRO A 188 11.63 21.35 11.57
C PRO A 188 12.99 20.80 12.06
N ALA A 189 13.27 19.51 11.78
CA ALA A 189 14.53 18.86 12.12
C ALA A 189 15.47 18.71 10.90
N MET A 190 16.33 19.71 10.72
CA MET A 190 17.67 19.67 10.11
C MET A 190 17.93 18.77 8.87
N HIS A 191 17.94 19.39 7.70
CA HIS A 191 18.83 18.98 6.61
C HIS A 191 20.25 19.51 6.87
N GLY A 192 21.27 18.65 6.79
CA GLY A 192 22.64 19.08 7.02
C GLY A 192 23.70 18.01 6.75
N ALA A 193 24.04 17.80 5.47
CA ALA A 193 25.42 17.76 4.95
C ALA A 193 25.43 17.25 3.49
N ALA A 194 25.77 18.12 2.55
CA ALA A 194 26.27 17.68 1.25
C ALA A 194 27.75 17.28 1.41
N VAL A 195 28.16 16.20 0.75
CA VAL A 195 29.59 15.88 0.53
C VAL A 195 29.76 15.70 -0.98
N ALA A 196 30.80 16.34 -1.53
CA ALA A 196 30.99 16.50 -2.96
C ALA A 196 31.64 15.28 -3.66
N ASP A 197 31.58 15.30 -5.00
CA ASP A 197 32.11 14.29 -5.91
C ASP A 197 33.58 13.91 -5.69
N GLY A 198 33.89 12.65 -6.00
CA GLY A 198 35.24 12.13 -6.14
C GLY A 198 35.30 10.97 -7.12
N THR A 199 35.89 11.19 -8.30
CA THR A 199 36.04 10.15 -9.34
C THR A 199 37.18 9.19 -8.98
N GLY A 200 36.86 7.92 -8.72
CA GLY A 200 37.87 6.85 -8.65
C GLY A 200 37.37 5.57 -7.99
N GLY A 201 36.95 4.59 -8.81
CA GLY A 201 36.59 3.23 -8.36
C GLY A 201 35.35 3.20 -7.46
N SER A 202 34.17 2.92 -8.03
CA SER A 202 32.88 2.99 -7.31
C SER A 202 32.71 1.84 -6.28
N SER A 203 33.33 2.02 -5.13
CA SER A 203 33.12 1.23 -3.90
C SER A 203 31.65 1.24 -3.51
N ASN A 204 31.14 0.10 -3.05
CA ASN A 204 29.75 -0.08 -2.64
C ASN A 204 29.63 -1.30 -1.72
N PHE A 205 28.51 -1.43 -1.01
CA PHE A 205 28.32 -2.48 0.00
C PHE A 205 28.51 -3.91 -0.55
N PHE A 206 28.16 -4.17 -1.82
CA PHE A 206 28.43 -5.47 -2.43
C PHE A 206 29.93 -5.73 -2.61
N LEU A 207 30.68 -4.78 -3.17
CA LEU A 207 32.13 -4.91 -3.32
C LEU A 207 32.83 -4.94 -1.96
N ASP A 208 32.38 -4.13 -1.00
CA ASP A 208 33.12 -3.90 0.23
C ASP A 208 32.83 -4.84 1.38
N VAL A 209 31.62 -5.38 1.45
CA VAL A 209 31.17 -6.28 2.51
C VAL A 209 30.82 -7.65 1.94
N ILE A 210 29.83 -7.73 1.04
CA ILE A 210 29.31 -9.01 0.54
C ILE A 210 30.41 -9.85 -0.12
N SER A 211 31.19 -9.27 -1.04
CA SER A 211 32.21 -10.01 -1.81
C SER A 211 33.39 -10.50 -0.97
N LYS A 212 33.55 -9.96 0.25
CA LYS A 212 34.63 -10.26 1.20
C LYS A 212 34.17 -11.13 2.38
N ASP A 213 32.87 -11.30 2.59
CA ASP A 213 32.32 -12.16 3.63
C ASP A 213 32.67 -13.64 3.35
N SER A 214 33.06 -14.38 4.39
CA SER A 214 33.45 -15.80 4.29
C SER A 214 32.34 -16.70 3.72
N ARG A 215 31.08 -16.25 3.79
CA ARG A 215 29.89 -16.95 3.33
C ARG A 215 29.49 -16.59 1.89
N PHE A 216 30.24 -15.75 1.17
CA PHE A 216 29.94 -15.29 -0.20
C PHE A 216 29.63 -16.41 -1.22
N LYS A 217 30.12 -17.65 -0.96
CA LYS A 217 29.88 -18.83 -1.81
C LYS A 217 29.11 -19.96 -1.12
N THR A 218 28.49 -19.73 0.03
CA THR A 218 27.76 -20.81 0.72
C THR A 218 26.51 -21.23 -0.04
N VAL A 219 26.13 -22.51 0.05
CA VAL A 219 24.82 -23.00 -0.39
C VAL A 219 23.71 -22.78 0.67
N ASP A 220 24.12 -22.54 1.92
CA ASP A 220 23.22 -22.42 3.08
C ASP A 220 22.40 -21.12 3.05
N ARG A 221 21.19 -21.16 3.61
CA ARG A 221 20.35 -19.98 3.77
C ARG A 221 20.95 -19.04 4.82
N ILE A 222 21.12 -17.77 4.48
CA ILE A 222 21.59 -16.76 5.44
C ILE A 222 20.43 -15.81 5.78
N ALA A 223 20.10 -15.72 7.07
CA ALA A 223 19.13 -14.80 7.64
C ALA A 223 19.81 -13.64 8.40
N ASP A 224 21.12 -13.45 8.21
CA ASP A 224 21.91 -12.45 8.91
C ASP A 224 21.65 -11.05 8.35
N ALA A 225 21.00 -10.20 9.14
CA ALA A 225 20.77 -8.80 8.80
C ALA A 225 22.08 -8.02 8.52
N GLY A 226 23.23 -8.51 9.02
CA GLY A 226 24.57 -8.00 8.71
C GLY A 226 24.93 -8.02 7.22
N LEU A 227 24.28 -8.86 6.41
CA LEU A 227 24.43 -8.89 4.95
C LEU A 227 23.37 -8.10 4.17
N LEU A 228 22.47 -7.38 4.86
CA LEU A 228 21.69 -6.32 4.21
C LEU A 228 22.49 -5.02 4.18
N GLU A 229 22.47 -4.31 3.06
CA GLU A 229 23.01 -2.95 2.91
C GLU A 229 22.40 -2.04 4.01
N PRO A 230 23.16 -1.13 4.64
CA PRO A 230 22.70 -0.38 5.82
C PRO A 230 21.32 0.28 5.71
N ARG A 231 20.95 0.87 4.55
CA ARG A 231 19.61 1.44 4.35
C ARG A 231 18.56 0.35 4.15
N THR A 232 18.79 -0.65 3.30
CA THR A 232 17.90 -1.83 3.20
C THR A 232 17.65 -2.47 4.58
N ARG A 233 18.69 -2.59 5.40
CA ARG A 233 18.63 -3.14 6.76
C ARG A 233 17.75 -2.31 7.69
N ALA A 234 17.92 -0.98 7.68
CA ALA A 234 17.11 -0.07 8.48
C ALA A 234 15.63 -0.16 8.08
N SER A 235 15.32 -0.13 6.78
CA SER A 235 13.96 -0.30 6.26
C SER A 235 13.35 -1.66 6.66
N VAL A 236 14.09 -2.76 6.52
CA VAL A 236 13.63 -4.10 6.93
C VAL A 236 13.37 -4.16 8.44
N GLN A 237 14.22 -3.55 9.27
CA GLN A 237 14.02 -3.49 10.73
C GLN A 237 12.79 -2.66 11.10
N ALA A 238 12.54 -1.56 10.39
CA ALA A 238 11.35 -0.72 10.60
C ALA A 238 10.06 -1.45 10.18
N ILE A 239 10.05 -2.14 9.02
CA ILE A 239 8.94 -3.02 8.59
C ILE A 239 8.62 -4.07 9.66
N ILE A 240 9.62 -4.73 10.24
CA ILE A 240 9.42 -5.71 11.32
C ILE A 240 8.86 -5.04 12.59
N GLY A 241 9.31 -3.83 12.91
CA GLY A 241 8.82 -3.04 14.04
C GLY A 241 7.35 -2.63 13.89
N ASP A 242 6.94 -2.22 12.69
CA ASP A 242 5.57 -1.77 12.41
C ASP A 242 4.62 -2.95 12.23
N ALA A 243 5.04 -4.01 11.54
CA ALA A 243 4.25 -5.25 11.45
C ALA A 243 3.94 -5.81 12.85
N LYS A 244 4.91 -5.72 13.78
CA LYS A 244 4.69 -6.13 15.18
C LYS A 244 3.68 -5.25 15.92
N GLN A 245 3.58 -3.96 15.60
CA GLN A 245 2.53 -3.06 16.14
C GLN A 245 1.14 -3.45 15.62
N LEU A 246 1.06 -3.98 14.39
CA LEU A 246 -0.15 -4.60 13.81
C LEU A 246 -0.41 -6.04 14.31
N GLY A 247 0.31 -6.52 15.33
CA GLY A 247 0.21 -7.90 15.83
C GLY A 247 0.85 -8.98 14.95
N ILE A 248 1.40 -8.60 13.78
CA ILE A 248 2.04 -9.50 12.82
C ILE A 248 3.51 -9.67 13.21
N ASN A 249 3.82 -10.75 13.92
CA ASN A 249 5.20 -11.11 14.24
C ASN A 249 5.91 -11.61 12.97
N LEU A 250 6.92 -10.88 12.51
CA LEU A 250 7.78 -11.27 11.39
C LEU A 250 9.12 -11.86 11.84
N MET A 251 9.76 -12.60 10.94
CA MET A 251 11.17 -12.95 11.02
C MET A 251 11.84 -12.86 9.64
N ILE A 252 13.12 -12.49 9.65
CA ILE A 252 13.99 -12.55 8.48
C ILE A 252 14.21 -14.02 8.12
N PHE A 253 13.86 -14.40 6.89
CA PHE A 253 14.10 -15.74 6.35
C PHE A 253 15.41 -15.81 5.56
N GLU A 254 15.60 -14.90 4.61
CA GLU A 254 16.82 -14.83 3.79
C GLU A 254 17.21 -13.36 3.53
N THR A 255 18.50 -13.04 3.63
CA THR A 255 19.08 -11.69 3.40
C THR A 255 20.14 -11.65 2.30
N TYR A 256 20.75 -12.80 2.03
CA TYR A 256 21.79 -12.94 1.02
C TYR A 256 21.71 -14.32 0.37
N ARG A 257 21.79 -14.31 -0.96
CA ARG A 257 21.75 -15.50 -1.82
C ARG A 257 22.99 -15.51 -2.72
N SER A 258 23.88 -16.48 -2.49
CA SER A 258 25.07 -16.68 -3.31
C SER A 258 24.71 -17.22 -4.71
N LYS A 259 25.70 -17.29 -5.62
CA LYS A 259 25.54 -17.93 -6.92
C LYS A 259 25.32 -19.43 -6.78
N GLU A 260 26.04 -20.04 -5.84
CA GLU A 260 26.02 -21.45 -5.50
C GLU A 260 24.64 -21.86 -4.93
N ARG A 261 24.09 -21.06 -4.01
CA ARG A 261 22.75 -21.24 -3.45
C ARG A 261 21.65 -21.01 -4.49
N GLN A 262 21.74 -19.95 -5.28
CA GLN A 262 20.79 -19.70 -6.37
C GLN A 262 20.75 -20.87 -7.35
N LYS A 263 21.92 -21.42 -7.74
CA LYS A 263 22.00 -22.59 -8.60
C LYS A 263 21.36 -23.81 -7.93
N ALA A 264 21.65 -24.07 -6.66
CA ALA A 264 21.06 -25.19 -5.93
C ALA A 264 19.52 -25.11 -5.85
N LEU A 265 18.96 -23.93 -5.58
CA LEU A 265 17.50 -23.70 -5.59
C LEU A 265 16.90 -23.89 -6.99
N PHE A 266 17.59 -23.46 -8.05
CA PHE A 266 17.15 -23.65 -9.44
C PHE A 266 17.18 -25.14 -9.84
N ASP A 267 18.26 -25.85 -9.51
CA ASP A 267 18.39 -27.29 -9.76
C ASP A 267 17.31 -28.11 -9.03
N GLN A 268 16.84 -27.63 -7.88
CA GLN A 268 15.75 -28.21 -7.08
C GLN A 268 14.35 -27.80 -7.55
N GLY A 269 14.22 -26.88 -8.53
CA GLY A 269 12.94 -26.32 -8.98
C GLY A 269 12.28 -25.34 -8.00
N ALA A 270 12.97 -24.93 -6.93
CA ALA A 270 12.47 -23.98 -5.93
C ALA A 270 12.47 -22.52 -6.42
N THR A 271 13.08 -22.23 -7.57
CA THR A 271 13.04 -20.92 -8.22
C THR A 271 13.17 -21.07 -9.74
N GLN A 272 12.52 -20.18 -10.48
CA GLN A 272 12.66 -20.11 -11.94
C GLN A 272 13.89 -19.29 -12.38
N LEU A 273 14.52 -18.54 -11.46
CA LEU A 273 15.64 -17.68 -11.78
C LEU A 273 16.96 -18.47 -11.74
N LYS A 274 17.58 -18.65 -12.91
CA LYS A 274 18.83 -19.43 -13.06
C LYS A 274 20.09 -18.69 -12.59
N ASN A 275 20.09 -17.37 -12.67
CA ASN A 275 21.19 -16.49 -12.26
C ASN A 275 20.84 -15.77 -10.95
N VAL A 276 21.80 -15.09 -10.34
CA VAL A 276 21.56 -14.32 -9.10
C VAL A 276 20.56 -13.17 -9.30
N GLY A 277 19.68 -13.01 -8.31
CA GLY A 277 18.80 -11.84 -8.17
C GLY A 277 19.33 -10.80 -7.17
N VAL A 278 18.47 -9.86 -6.76
CA VAL A 278 18.84 -8.69 -5.93
C VAL A 278 19.38 -9.08 -4.54
N HIS A 279 18.96 -10.22 -3.99
CA HIS A 279 19.56 -10.84 -2.79
C HIS A 279 21.08 -10.97 -2.83
N HIS A 280 21.68 -11.23 -4.00
CA HIS A 280 23.14 -11.37 -4.13
C HIS A 280 23.89 -10.05 -3.91
N TYR A 281 23.18 -8.92 -3.90
CA TYR A 281 23.76 -7.59 -3.75
C TYR A 281 23.53 -6.99 -2.35
N GLY A 282 22.90 -7.75 -1.44
CA GLY A 282 22.52 -7.30 -0.09
C GLY A 282 21.35 -6.31 -0.08
N LEU A 283 20.56 -6.27 -1.16
CA LEU A 283 19.53 -5.24 -1.41
C LEU A 283 18.10 -5.79 -1.35
N ALA A 284 17.91 -7.04 -0.92
CA ALA A 284 16.62 -7.68 -0.78
C ALA A 284 16.55 -8.55 0.48
N CYS A 285 15.34 -8.81 0.97
CA CYS A 285 15.07 -9.63 2.14
C CYS A 285 13.77 -10.40 1.94
N ASP A 286 13.76 -11.68 2.32
CA ASP A 286 12.54 -12.48 2.42
C ASP A 286 12.08 -12.44 3.88
N LEU A 287 10.84 -12.00 4.12
CA LEU A 287 10.21 -11.77 5.43
C LEU A 287 8.99 -12.66 5.60
N VAL A 288 9.09 -13.62 6.51
CA VAL A 288 8.04 -14.61 6.78
C VAL A 288 7.40 -14.38 8.14
N LYS A 289 6.17 -14.87 8.34
CA LYS A 289 5.52 -14.79 9.65
C LYS A 289 6.23 -15.73 10.63
N ASN A 290 6.46 -15.24 11.83
CA ASN A 290 7.05 -15.99 12.94
C ASN A 290 5.93 -16.57 13.80
N VAL A 291 5.67 -17.87 13.66
CA VAL A 291 4.70 -18.61 14.45
C VAL A 291 5.46 -19.49 15.44
N ASN A 292 5.49 -19.09 16.71
CA ASN A 292 6.17 -19.82 17.80
C ASN A 292 7.65 -20.12 17.53
N GLY A 293 8.38 -19.16 16.92
CA GLY A 293 9.79 -19.29 16.56
C GLY A 293 10.04 -20.00 15.22
N GLN A 294 8.99 -20.39 14.49
CA GLN A 294 9.09 -21.09 13.21
C GLN A 294 8.61 -20.20 12.05
N PRO A 295 9.24 -20.31 10.86
CA PRO A 295 8.83 -19.58 9.67
C PRO A 295 7.50 -20.11 9.11
N SER A 296 6.63 -19.20 8.67
CA SER A 296 5.34 -19.51 8.06
C SER A 296 5.05 -18.60 6.87
N TRP A 297 4.74 -19.23 5.72
CA TRP A 297 4.23 -18.60 4.49
C TRP A 297 2.69 -18.63 4.40
N LYS A 298 1.99 -18.94 5.49
CA LYS A 298 0.52 -19.08 5.48
C LYS A 298 -0.19 -17.73 5.68
N GLY A 299 -1.34 -17.61 5.01
CA GLY A 299 -2.20 -16.42 5.05
C GLY A 299 -1.64 -15.27 4.21
N ASP A 300 -2.29 -14.11 4.30
CA ASP A 300 -1.95 -12.95 3.46
C ASP A 300 -0.62 -12.27 3.85
N PHE A 301 0.03 -11.65 2.86
CA PHE A 301 1.25 -10.86 3.00
C PHE A 301 1.12 -9.44 2.40
N SER A 302 -0.08 -9.02 1.98
CA SER A 302 -0.30 -7.71 1.34
C SER A 302 0.08 -6.51 2.22
N PHE A 303 0.11 -6.67 3.55
CA PHE A 303 0.66 -5.67 4.48
C PHE A 303 2.13 -5.29 4.17
N LEU A 304 2.94 -6.20 3.60
CA LEU A 304 4.31 -5.88 3.16
C LEU A 304 4.34 -4.89 2.01
N ARG A 305 3.24 -4.71 1.28
CA ARG A 305 3.10 -3.65 0.27
C ARG A 305 3.13 -2.27 0.90
N THR A 306 2.24 -2.01 1.86
CA THR A 306 2.12 -0.72 2.54
C THR A 306 3.36 -0.45 3.40
N LEU A 307 3.82 -1.43 4.20
CA LEU A 307 5.01 -1.26 5.03
C LEU A 307 6.29 -1.15 4.17
N GLY A 308 6.39 -1.91 3.07
CA GLY A 308 7.46 -1.79 2.10
C GLY A 308 7.52 -0.39 1.50
N HIS A 309 6.39 0.10 0.96
CA HIS A 309 6.29 1.44 0.40
C HIS A 309 6.66 2.53 1.41
N HIS A 310 6.10 2.46 2.64
CA HIS A 310 6.38 3.42 3.70
C HIS A 310 7.88 3.50 4.05
N HIS A 311 8.59 2.37 4.01
CA HIS A 311 10.01 2.27 4.31
C HIS A 311 10.93 2.26 3.08
N GLY A 312 10.41 2.61 1.89
CA GLY A 312 11.20 2.75 0.66
C GLY A 312 11.72 1.43 0.05
N LEU A 313 10.98 0.33 0.22
CA LEU A 313 11.28 -0.98 -0.37
C LEU A 313 10.12 -1.49 -1.24
N VAL A 314 10.44 -1.94 -2.45
CA VAL A 314 9.50 -2.57 -3.38
C VAL A 314 9.11 -3.95 -2.88
N TRP A 315 7.80 -4.24 -2.81
CA TRP A 315 7.27 -5.56 -2.48
C TRP A 315 7.22 -6.50 -3.69
N GLY A 316 7.54 -7.78 -3.50
CA GLY A 316 7.54 -8.80 -4.55
C GLY A 316 6.14 -9.21 -5.02
N GLY A 317 5.10 -8.98 -4.22
CA GLY A 317 3.71 -9.16 -4.65
C GLY A 317 3.23 -8.16 -5.71
N ASP A 318 3.90 -7.00 -5.84
CA ASP A 318 3.66 -6.03 -6.93
C ASP A 318 4.34 -6.43 -8.26
N TRP A 319 4.92 -7.62 -8.36
CA TRP A 319 5.65 -8.05 -9.55
C TRP A 319 4.77 -8.61 -10.66
N GLY A 320 4.10 -7.71 -11.37
CA GLY A 320 3.46 -8.01 -12.65
C GLY A 320 3.17 -6.74 -13.45
N GLU A 321 2.43 -6.90 -14.53
CA GLU A 321 1.59 -5.83 -15.05
C GLU A 321 0.20 -6.02 -14.42
N PRO A 322 -0.42 -5.03 -13.75
CA PRO A 322 -1.71 -5.19 -13.07
C PRO A 322 -2.87 -5.66 -13.97
N SER A 323 -2.71 -5.54 -15.29
CA SER A 323 -3.66 -5.95 -16.33
C SER A 323 -3.37 -7.31 -16.95
N VAL A 324 -2.25 -7.96 -16.60
CA VAL A 324 -1.82 -9.26 -17.15
C VAL A 324 -1.84 -10.30 -16.02
N PRO A 325 -2.72 -11.31 -16.05
CA PRO A 325 -2.70 -12.38 -15.08
C PRO A 325 -1.34 -13.09 -15.05
N HIS A 326 -0.65 -13.02 -13.90
CA HIS A 326 0.61 -13.71 -13.65
C HIS A 326 0.44 -14.65 -12.45
N SER A 327 1.06 -15.84 -12.53
CA SER A 327 1.06 -16.84 -11.45
C SER A 327 2.27 -16.71 -10.51
N PHE A 328 3.21 -15.82 -10.84
CA PHE A 328 4.39 -15.55 -10.02
C PHE A 328 4.11 -14.38 -9.08
N VAL A 329 3.96 -14.69 -7.78
CA VAL A 329 3.76 -13.71 -6.71
C VAL A 329 4.79 -14.03 -5.62
N ASP A 330 5.76 -13.14 -5.43
CA ASP A 330 6.86 -13.32 -4.47
C ASP A 330 6.49 -12.56 -3.17
N SER A 331 5.48 -13.06 -2.46
CA SER A 331 4.74 -12.26 -1.46
C SER A 331 5.46 -12.08 -0.12
N ASP A 332 6.43 -12.92 0.24
CA ASP A 332 7.32 -12.68 1.38
C ASP A 332 8.50 -11.76 1.04
N HIS A 333 8.67 -11.35 -0.21
CA HIS A 333 9.84 -10.63 -0.68
C HIS A 333 9.73 -9.09 -0.59
N VAL A 334 10.79 -8.43 -0.12
CA VAL A 334 10.98 -6.97 -0.25
C VAL A 334 12.39 -6.65 -0.77
N GLN A 335 12.51 -5.66 -1.67
CA GLN A 335 13.80 -5.24 -2.20
C GLN A 335 13.91 -3.74 -2.44
N ARG A 336 15.13 -3.21 -2.28
CA ARG A 336 15.40 -1.77 -2.41
C ARG A 336 15.35 -1.26 -3.85
N VAL A 337 15.51 -2.14 -4.85
CA VAL A 337 15.75 -1.76 -6.26
C VAL A 337 14.53 -2.11 -7.14
N THR A 338 14.16 -1.23 -8.08
CA THR A 338 13.05 -1.49 -9.02
C THR A 338 13.39 -2.59 -10.04
N LYS A 339 12.38 -3.24 -10.64
CA LYS A 339 12.58 -4.16 -11.79
C LYS A 339 13.36 -3.51 -12.93
N GLY A 340 13.13 -2.22 -13.19
CA GLY A 340 13.81 -1.45 -14.25
C GLY A 340 15.32 -1.27 -14.04
N ARG A 341 15.80 -1.23 -12.79
CA ARG A 341 17.23 -1.07 -12.48
C ARG A 341 18.02 -2.37 -12.37
N GLN A 342 17.35 -3.52 -12.33
CA GLN A 342 18.02 -4.81 -12.10
C GLN A 342 19.11 -5.09 -13.14
N ALA A 343 18.92 -4.76 -14.41
CA ALA A 343 19.94 -4.94 -15.45
C ALA A 343 21.24 -4.15 -15.18
N SER A 344 21.11 -2.89 -14.71
CA SER A 344 22.25 -2.04 -14.36
C SER A 344 22.94 -2.48 -13.07
N LEU A 345 22.18 -3.02 -12.10
CA LEU A 345 22.73 -3.65 -10.90
C LEU A 345 23.51 -4.93 -11.25
N PHE A 346 22.92 -5.82 -12.05
CA PHE A 346 23.49 -7.13 -12.34
C PHE A 346 24.74 -7.07 -13.23
N SER A 347 24.81 -6.05 -14.10
CA SER A 347 26.02 -5.74 -14.89
C SER A 347 27.11 -5.02 -14.09
N GLY A 348 26.83 -4.57 -12.85
CA GLY A 348 27.74 -3.75 -12.05
C GLY A 348 27.89 -2.32 -12.53
N ALA A 349 27.08 -1.87 -13.49
CA ALA A 349 27.07 -0.51 -14.01
C ALA A 349 26.49 0.52 -13.02
N TRP A 350 25.74 0.06 -12.02
CA TRP A 350 25.09 0.91 -11.02
C TRP A 350 24.85 0.15 -9.70
N TYR A 351 24.85 0.88 -8.59
CA TYR A 351 24.42 0.41 -7.26
C TYR A 351 23.68 1.57 -6.58
N PRO A 352 22.59 1.34 -5.81
CA PRO A 352 21.85 2.43 -5.17
C PRO A 352 22.70 3.16 -4.13
N ASP A 353 22.85 4.47 -4.33
CA ASP A 353 23.51 5.38 -3.38
C ASP A 353 22.62 5.66 -2.16
N GLY A 354 22.99 6.64 -1.33
CA GLY A 354 22.21 7.02 -0.15
C GLY A 354 20.91 7.79 -0.44
N GLY A 355 20.79 8.45 -1.59
CA GLY A 355 19.60 9.21 -2.00
C GLY A 355 18.60 8.40 -2.82
N TYR A 356 18.97 7.21 -3.29
CA TYR A 356 18.09 6.35 -4.10
C TYR A 356 16.81 5.93 -3.37
N ASP A 357 15.68 6.33 -3.96
CA ASP A 357 14.30 5.95 -3.66
C ASP A 357 13.70 5.22 -4.89
N PRO A 358 13.27 3.94 -4.78
CA PRO A 358 12.70 3.20 -5.89
C PRO A 358 11.36 3.74 -6.41
N TYR A 359 10.67 4.60 -5.66
CA TYR A 359 9.39 5.20 -6.06
C TYR A 359 9.54 6.53 -6.81
N GLN A 360 10.71 7.16 -6.72
CA GLN A 360 11.08 8.35 -7.52
C GLN A 360 11.95 7.99 -8.74
N ASP A 361 12.46 6.76 -8.77
CA ASP A 361 13.35 6.25 -9.81
C ASP A 361 12.66 6.04 -11.17
N GLY A 362 12.63 7.09 -11.98
CA GLY A 362 11.97 7.12 -13.29
C GLY A 362 11.02 8.29 -13.49
N ALA A 363 10.81 9.13 -12.46
CA ALA A 363 10.08 10.39 -12.60
C ALA A 363 10.88 11.40 -13.46
N LYS A 364 10.53 11.48 -14.74
CA LYS A 364 10.91 12.54 -15.70
C LYS A 364 9.74 12.87 -16.61
#